data_AF-A0A178EWZ6-F1
#
_entry.id   AF-A0A178EWZ6-F1
#
_cell.length_a   1.000
_cell.length_b   1.000
_cell.length_c   1.000
_cell.angle_alpha   90.00
_cell.angle_beta   90.00
_cell.angle_gamma   90.00
#
_symmetry.space_group_name_H-M   'P 1'
#
loop_
_entity.id
_entity.type
_entity.pdbx_description
1 polymer ?
#
loop_
_entity_poly.entity_id
_entity_poly.type
_entity_poly.pdbx_seq_one_letter_code
_entity_poly.pdbx_strand_id
1 'polypeptide(L)'
;MSNVVPNVTQIAGETQGSGATSFLDPVYLFKGKLRAAATRSKFHDSADLRWLETYALSTLQANKSQFSSLYVGLALKRYPELHHCFERIGLDIDAATNAAAAYDLHHLPPPQPGDVQNGLLATGNT
;
A
#
# COMPACT_ATOMS: atom_id res chain seq x y z
N MET A 1 -5.99 -3.12 17.25
CA MET A 1 -5.06 -4.05 16.58
C MET A 1 -5.44 -5.53 16.83
N SER A 2 -6.69 -5.85 17.17
CA SER A 2 -7.09 -7.19 17.61
C SER A 2 -7.27 -8.23 16.49
N ASN A 3 -7.28 -7.83 15.21
CA ASN A 3 -7.66 -8.71 14.08
C ASN A 3 -6.57 -8.87 12.99
N VAL A 4 -5.35 -8.35 13.19
CA VAL A 4 -4.24 -8.57 12.24
C VAL A 4 -3.38 -9.70 12.78
N VAL A 5 -3.45 -10.85 12.11
CA VAL A 5 -2.61 -12.01 12.44
C VAL A 5 -1.33 -11.91 11.60
N PRO A 6 -0.15 -11.69 12.21
CA PRO A 6 1.10 -11.67 11.48
C PRO A 6 1.51 -13.08 11.03
N ASN A 7 2.20 -13.16 9.91
CA ASN A 7 2.84 -14.38 9.45
C ASN A 7 4.09 -14.64 10.29
N VAL A 8 4.13 -15.78 10.97
CA VAL A 8 5.29 -16.18 11.77
C VAL A 8 6.23 -16.97 10.87
N THR A 9 7.45 -16.46 10.72
CA THR A 9 8.49 -17.06 9.88
C THR A 9 9.72 -17.36 10.71
N GLN A 10 10.28 -18.56 10.55
CA GLN A 10 11.59 -18.88 11.09
C GLN A 10 12.65 -18.19 10.26
N ILE A 11 13.47 -17.37 10.90
CA ILE A 11 14.57 -16.65 10.26
C ILE A 11 15.89 -17.10 10.88
N ALA A 12 16.91 -17.25 10.04
CA ALA A 12 18.30 -17.40 10.47
C ALA A 12 19.01 -16.08 10.21
N GLY A 13 19.21 -15.29 11.27
CA GLY A 13 19.96 -14.04 11.19
C GLY A 13 21.46 -14.32 11.15
N GLU A 14 22.17 -13.59 10.29
CA GLU A 14 23.63 -13.72 10.15
C GLU A 14 24.38 -13.42 11.46
N THR A 15 23.84 -12.54 12.30
CA THR A 15 24.49 -12.10 13.56
C THR A 15 23.66 -12.35 14.82
N GLN A 16 22.33 -12.43 14.71
CA GLN A 16 21.40 -12.52 15.85
C GLN A 16 20.88 -13.94 16.11
N GLY A 17 21.41 -14.95 15.41
CA GLY A 17 20.99 -16.35 15.54
C GLY A 17 19.66 -16.65 14.83
N SER A 18 19.11 -17.83 15.10
CA SER A 18 17.84 -18.29 14.50
C SER A 18 16.67 -18.14 15.45
N GLY A 19 15.51 -17.73 14.93
CA GLY A 19 14.30 -17.58 15.74
C GLY A 19 13.05 -17.27 14.92
N ALA A 20 11.90 -17.35 15.59
CA ALA A 20 10.62 -16.97 15.01
C ALA A 20 10.47 -15.44 15.02
N THR A 21 10.13 -14.87 13.87
CA THR A 21 9.75 -13.45 13.73
C THR A 21 8.36 -13.34 13.12
N SER A 22 7.61 -12.35 13.59
CA SER A 22 6.28 -12.01 13.08
C SER A 22 6.38 -10.91 12.02
N PHE A 23 5.91 -11.18 10.82
CA PHE A 23 5.82 -10.23 9.72
C PHE A 23 4.36 -9.87 9.42
N LEU A 24 4.11 -8.62 9.03
CA LEU A 24 2.80 -8.22 8.54
C LEU A 24 2.53 -8.84 7.16
N ASP A 25 1.26 -9.15 6.90
CA ASP A 25 0.83 -9.56 5.56
C ASP A 25 1.21 -8.49 4.51
N PRO A 26 1.76 -8.89 3.35
CA PRO A 26 2.09 -7.95 2.28
C PRO A 26 0.94 -7.06 1.81
N VAL A 27 -0.32 -7.52 1.86
CA VAL A 27 -1.51 -6.71 1.53
C VAL A 27 -1.63 -5.53 2.49
N TYR A 28 -1.41 -5.77 3.78
CA TYR A 28 -1.43 -4.73 4.80
C TYR A 28 -0.26 -3.75 4.61
N LEU A 29 0.95 -4.26 4.37
CA LEU A 29 2.10 -3.41 4.05
C LEU A 29 1.83 -2.53 2.84
N PHE A 30 1.25 -3.09 1.78
CA PHE A 30 0.91 -2.37 0.55
C PHE A 30 -0.13 -1.28 0.82
N LYS A 31 -1.22 -1.56 1.56
CA LYS A 31 -2.21 -0.54 1.94
C LYS A 31 -1.56 0.63 2.68
N GLY A 32 -0.69 0.33 3.64
CA GLY A 32 0.03 1.35 4.41
C GLY A 32 0.94 2.22 3.55
N LYS A 33 1.72 1.60 2.65
CA LYS A 33 2.60 2.30 1.71
C LYS A 33 1.83 3.08 0.65
N LEU A 34 0.72 2.54 0.16
CA LEU A 34 -0.15 3.20 -0.82
C LEU A 34 -0.73 4.49 -0.24
N ARG A 35 -1.23 4.43 0.99
CA ARG A 35 -1.72 5.62 1.69
C ARG A 35 -0.60 6.65 1.95
N ALA A 36 0.60 6.19 2.30
CA ALA A 36 1.75 7.06 2.45
C ALA A 36 2.10 7.76 1.13
N ALA A 37 2.21 7.02 0.02
CA ALA A 37 2.45 7.57 -1.31
C ALA A 37 1.36 8.56 -1.75
N ALA A 38 0.10 8.30 -1.42
CA ALA A 38 -1.00 9.21 -1.75
C ALA A 38 -0.92 10.55 -0.99
N THR A 39 -0.45 10.52 0.27
CA THR A 39 -0.58 11.67 1.21
C THR A 39 0.74 12.39 1.52
N ARG A 40 1.88 11.78 1.24
CA ARG A 40 3.22 12.32 1.53
C ARG A 40 3.98 12.57 0.24
N SER A 41 4.85 13.58 0.24
CA SER A 41 5.71 13.94 -0.89
C SER A 41 7.13 13.38 -0.71
N LYS A 42 7.29 12.06 -0.51
CA LYS A 42 8.62 11.43 -0.37
C LYS A 42 8.92 10.51 -1.55
N PHE A 43 10.10 10.66 -2.14
CA PHE A 43 10.49 9.90 -3.34
C PHE A 43 10.51 8.37 -3.11
N HIS A 44 10.90 7.91 -1.93
CA HIS A 44 10.99 6.48 -1.64
C HIS A 44 9.65 5.75 -1.57
N ASP A 45 8.53 6.48 -1.43
CA ASP A 45 7.22 5.85 -1.33
C ASP A 45 6.85 5.09 -2.63
N SER A 46 7.26 5.59 -3.81
CA SER A 46 7.02 4.89 -5.08
C SER A 46 7.95 3.68 -5.29
N ALA A 47 9.16 3.71 -4.71
CA ALA A 47 10.08 2.58 -4.73
C ALA A 47 9.58 1.42 -3.86
N ASP A 48 9.08 1.73 -2.65
CA ASP A 48 8.52 0.74 -1.74
C ASP A 48 7.33 -0.01 -2.35
N LEU A 49 6.44 0.70 -3.05
CA LEU A 49 5.29 0.08 -3.73
C LEU A 49 5.70 -0.85 -4.86
N ARG A 50 6.67 -0.45 -5.68
CA ARG A 50 7.21 -1.30 -6.76
C ARG A 50 7.92 -2.53 -6.19
N TRP A 51 8.67 -2.38 -5.11
CA TRP A 51 9.30 -3.51 -4.45
C TRP A 51 8.27 -4.50 -3.90
N LEU A 52 7.21 -4.01 -3.23
CA LEU A 52 6.13 -4.85 -2.72
C LEU A 52 5.36 -5.55 -3.84
N GLU A 53 5.11 -4.87 -4.96
CA GLU A 53 4.55 -5.49 -6.16
C GLU A 53 5.40 -6.66 -6.63
N THR A 54 6.70 -6.46 -6.82
CA THR A 54 7.61 -7.51 -7.28
C THR A 54 7.71 -8.67 -6.28
N TYR A 55 7.69 -8.37 -4.97
CA TYR A 55 7.80 -9.37 -3.91
C TYR A 55 6.52 -10.21 -3.73
N ALA A 56 5.33 -9.60 -3.86
CA ALA A 56 4.07 -10.21 -3.46
C ALA A 56 2.96 -10.12 -4.52
N LEU A 57 3.31 -10.02 -5.81
CA LEU A 57 2.36 -9.76 -6.91
C LEU A 57 1.10 -10.63 -6.86
N SER A 58 1.24 -11.95 -6.76
CA SER A 58 0.11 -12.88 -6.76
C SER A 58 -0.84 -12.63 -5.58
N THR A 59 -0.30 -12.39 -4.38
CA THR A 59 -1.07 -12.04 -3.18
C THR A 59 -1.80 -10.72 -3.36
N LEU A 60 -1.15 -9.71 -3.95
CA LEU A 60 -1.77 -8.40 -4.21
C LEU A 60 -2.86 -8.51 -5.27
N GLN A 61 -2.66 -9.28 -6.34
CA GLN A 61 -3.66 -9.55 -7.38
C GLN A 61 -4.91 -10.23 -6.79
N ALA A 62 -4.71 -11.24 -5.93
CA ALA A 62 -5.81 -11.95 -5.27
C ALA A 62 -6.62 -11.03 -4.32
N ASN A 63 -6.00 -9.97 -3.80
CA ASN A 63 -6.60 -9.06 -2.81
C ASN A 63 -6.82 -7.64 -3.34
N LYS A 64 -6.77 -7.43 -4.66
CA LYS A 64 -6.77 -6.11 -5.29
C LYS A 64 -8.02 -5.26 -4.98
N SER A 65 -9.16 -5.91 -4.72
CA SER A 65 -10.42 -5.25 -4.33
C SER A 65 -10.32 -4.52 -2.99
N GLN A 66 -9.27 -4.77 -2.21
CA GLN A 66 -9.07 -4.11 -0.93
C GLN A 66 -8.35 -2.76 -1.04
N PHE A 67 -7.82 -2.39 -2.20
CA PHE A 67 -7.08 -1.13 -2.38
C PHE A 67 -8.03 0.01 -2.78
N SER A 68 -7.98 1.12 -2.04
CA SER A 68 -8.84 2.28 -2.30
C SER A 68 -8.49 2.93 -3.64
N SER A 69 -9.48 2.99 -4.53
CA SER A 69 -9.38 3.64 -5.85
C SER A 69 -8.90 5.09 -5.74
N LEU A 70 -9.37 5.82 -4.72
CA LEU A 70 -8.91 7.18 -4.44
C LEU A 70 -7.41 7.23 -4.12
N TYR A 71 -6.91 6.36 -3.24
CA TYR A 71 -5.47 6.36 -2.91
C TYR A 71 -4.60 5.88 -4.06
N VAL A 72 -5.10 4.95 -4.89
CA VAL A 72 -4.44 4.56 -6.15
C VAL A 72 -4.32 5.77 -7.06
N GLY A 73 -5.39 6.52 -7.27
CA GLY A 73 -5.40 7.69 -8.14
C GLY A 73 -4.50 8.82 -7.63
N LEU A 74 -4.55 9.10 -6.33
CA LEU A 74 -3.69 10.12 -5.70
C LEU A 74 -2.20 9.74 -5.79
N ALA A 75 -1.87 8.48 -5.52
CA ALA A 75 -0.50 7.98 -5.65
C ALA A 75 -0.03 8.04 -7.10
N LEU A 76 -0.88 7.68 -8.07
CA LEU A 76 -0.55 7.73 -9.50
C LEU A 76 -0.37 9.18 -10.01
N LYS A 77 -1.24 10.10 -9.58
CA LYS A 77 -1.14 11.53 -9.90
C LYS A 77 0.18 12.13 -9.41
N ARG A 78 0.68 11.63 -8.27
CA ARG A 78 1.96 12.07 -7.67
C ARG A 78 3.17 11.35 -8.28
N TYR A 79 3.04 10.07 -8.59
CA TYR A 79 4.10 9.19 -9.07
C TYR A 79 3.63 8.43 -10.32
N PRO A 80 3.70 9.05 -11.52
CA PRO A 80 3.26 8.43 -12.77
C PRO A 80 3.98 7.10 -13.07
N GLU A 81 5.19 6.90 -12.54
CA GLU A 81 5.94 5.65 -12.67
C GLU A 81 5.26 4.44 -12.00
N LEU A 82 4.24 4.66 -11.16
CA LEU A 82 3.43 3.58 -10.56
C LEU A 82 2.40 2.98 -11.53
N HIS A 83 2.20 3.55 -12.72
CA HIS A 83 1.20 3.08 -13.67
C HIS A 83 1.33 1.58 -13.95
N HIS A 84 2.51 1.12 -14.38
CA HIS A 84 2.73 -0.28 -14.72
C HIS A 84 2.66 -1.20 -13.49
N CYS A 85 3.04 -0.70 -12.32
CA CYS A 85 2.90 -1.42 -11.05
C CYS A 85 1.42 -1.71 -10.75
N PHE A 86 0.56 -0.69 -10.84
CA PHE A 86 -0.87 -0.82 -10.58
C PHE A 86 -1.60 -1.66 -11.64
N GLU A 87 -1.20 -1.53 -12.90
CA GLU A 87 -1.69 -2.34 -14.01
C GLU A 87 -1.41 -3.84 -13.78
N ARG A 88 -0.18 -4.19 -13.37
CA ARG A 88 0.21 -5.58 -13.10
C ARG A 88 -0.55 -6.19 -11.92
N ILE A 89 -0.82 -5.41 -10.87
CA ILE A 89 -1.69 -5.82 -9.76
C ILE A 89 -3.15 -6.02 -10.24
N GLY A 90 -3.51 -5.44 -11.39
CA GLY A 90 -4.84 -5.53 -12.00
C GLY A 90 -5.83 -4.52 -11.43
N LEU A 91 -5.34 -3.36 -10.99
CA LEU A 91 -6.14 -2.26 -10.49
C LEU A 91 -6.80 -1.50 -11.64
N ASP A 92 -7.99 -0.96 -11.39
CA ASP A 92 -8.72 -0.13 -12.35
C ASP A 92 -8.14 1.30 -12.32
N ILE A 93 -7.20 1.56 -13.24
CA ILE A 93 -6.47 2.83 -13.34
C ILE A 93 -7.40 3.97 -13.76
N ASP A 94 -8.36 3.71 -14.64
CA ASP A 94 -9.29 4.73 -15.12
C ASP A 94 -10.23 5.18 -14.00
N ALA A 95 -10.81 4.22 -13.27
CA ALA A 95 -11.63 4.51 -12.09
C ALA A 95 -10.83 5.26 -11.02
N ALA A 96 -9.58 4.86 -10.76
CA ALA A 96 -8.71 5.51 -9.81
C ALA A 96 -8.36 6.96 -10.21
N THR A 97 -8.04 7.17 -11.49
CA THR A 97 -7.73 8.50 -12.04
C THR A 97 -8.94 9.42 -11.92
N ASN A 98 -10.13 8.93 -12.23
CA ASN A 98 -11.39 9.66 -12.05
C ASN A 98 -11.66 10.00 -10.59
N ALA A 99 -11.47 9.05 -9.67
CA ALA A 99 -11.68 9.26 -8.24
C ALA A 99 -10.76 10.36 -7.66
N ALA A 100 -9.54 10.49 -8.17
CA ALA A 100 -8.57 11.48 -7.72
C ALA A 100 -8.61 12.81 -8.51
N ALA A 101 -9.45 12.92 -9.55
CA ALA A 101 -9.45 14.07 -10.46
C ALA A 101 -9.65 15.41 -9.73
N ALA A 102 -10.62 15.45 -8.81
CA ALA A 102 -11.00 16.66 -8.06
C ALA A 102 -10.01 17.06 -6.95
N TYR A 103 -9.03 16.23 -6.63
CA TYR A 103 -8.11 16.47 -5.52
C TYR A 103 -6.84 17.19 -5.97
N ASP A 104 -6.47 18.25 -5.26
CA ASP A 104 -5.17 18.90 -5.41
C ASP A 104 -4.15 18.27 -4.46
N LEU A 105 -3.04 17.78 -5.01
CA LEU A 105 -1.94 17.13 -4.27
C LEU A 105 -1.24 18.07 -3.28
N HIS A 106 -1.33 19.39 -3.48
CA HIS A 106 -0.75 20.40 -2.61
C HIS A 106 -1.66 20.78 -1.43
N HIS A 107 -2.94 20.43 -1.50
CA HIS A 107 -3.96 20.80 -0.51
C HIS A 107 -4.65 19.57 0.08
N LEU A 108 -3.95 18.45 0.18
CA LEU A 108 -4.47 17.26 0.84
C LEU A 108 -4.54 17.47 2.35
N PRO A 109 -5.57 16.93 3.03
CA PRO A 109 -5.62 16.95 4.48
C PRO A 109 -4.39 16.22 5.05
N PRO A 110 -3.82 16.71 6.17
CA PRO A 110 -2.68 16.07 6.78
C PRO A 110 -3.06 14.65 7.25
N PRO A 111 -2.11 13.70 7.23
CA PRO A 111 -2.34 12.35 7.75
C PRO A 111 -2.81 12.43 9.21
N GLN A 112 -3.97 11.84 9.51
CA GLN A 112 -4.52 11.80 10.85
C GLN A 112 -3.90 10.66 11.66
N PRO A 113 -3.80 10.79 13.00
CA PRO A 113 -3.48 9.66 13.87
C PRO A 113 -4.45 8.50 13.60
N GLY A 114 -3.90 7.29 13.44
CA GLY A 114 -4.70 6.13 13.08
C GLY A 114 -4.89 5.90 11.59
N ASP A 115 -4.43 6.80 10.71
CA ASP A 115 -4.57 6.62 9.26
C ASP A 115 -3.87 5.37 8.72
N VAL A 116 -2.68 5.08 9.23
CA VAL A 116 -1.99 3.82 8.92
C VAL A 116 -2.80 2.64 9.46
N GLN A 117 -3.31 2.72 10.69
CA GLN A 117 -4.10 1.66 11.32
C GLN A 117 -5.45 1.42 10.61
N ASN A 118 -6.14 2.47 10.17
CA ASN A 118 -7.39 2.42 9.43
C ASN A 118 -7.16 1.94 7.99
N GLY A 119 -6.04 2.33 7.36
CA GLY A 119 -5.63 1.76 6.08
C GLY A 119 -5.30 0.27 6.18
N LEU A 120 -4.69 -0.16 7.29
CA LEU A 120 -4.44 -1.58 7.56
C LEU A 120 -5.74 -2.34 7.85
N LEU A 121 -6.67 -1.77 8.61
CA LEU A 121 -7.84 -2.49 9.14
C LEU A 121 -9.13 -2.29 8.31
N ALA A 122 -9.18 -1.35 7.37
CA ALA A 122 -10.37 -1.12 6.57
C ALA A 122 -10.59 -2.27 5.58
N THR A 123 -11.74 -2.93 5.72
CA THR A 123 -12.42 -3.63 4.63
C THR A 123 -12.85 -2.57 3.63
N GLY A 124 -12.48 -2.70 2.35
CA GLY A 124 -12.67 -1.65 1.33
C GLY A 124 -14.05 -0.98 1.36
N ASN A 125 -14.04 0.31 1.05
CA ASN A 125 -15.12 1.32 1.03
C ASN A 125 -15.26 2.20 2.29
N THR A 126 -14.48 3.28 2.29
CA THR A 126 -14.94 4.66 2.55
C THR A 126 -14.06 5.62 1.75
#